data_AF-A0A1Y3NX66-F1
#
_entry.id   AF-A0A1Y3NX66-F1
#
_cell.length_a   1.000
_cell.length_b   1.000
_cell.length_c   1.000
_cell.angle_alpha   90.00
_cell.angle_beta   90.00
_cell.angle_gamma   90.00
#
_symmetry.space_group_name_H-M   'P 1'
#
loop_
_entity.id
_entity.type
_entity.pdbx_description
1 polymer ?
#
loop_
_entity_poly.entity_id
_entity_poly.type
_entity_poly.pdbx_seq_one_letter_code
_entity_poly.pdbx_strand_id
1 'polypeptide(L)'
;YYCVHDSEELEPTECTKQACVSGQYYYIDEAYYRCESSATLVPVMSRYCSYNDNVIINFPMALTEEFPDKIKQAMEGIEKNNNSTAVVSRRGKNYLESVSGIFTNCTYNVEETKSTFDLVCVNNYVAVDEETDDVKICSMEQFGYVECIEDEENPEKCNVSGSWPMVRPTLLTILMTGLILAFFTRM
;
A
#
# COMPACT_ATOMS: atom_id res chain seq x y z
N TYR A 1 -20.58 4.73 -6.35
CA TYR A 1 -20.82 5.43 -7.62
C TYR A 1 -19.85 6.59 -7.68
N TYR A 2 -19.32 6.93 -8.85
CA TYR A 2 -18.54 8.15 -9.07
C TYR A 2 -19.43 9.14 -9.81
N CYS A 3 -19.61 10.35 -9.25
CA CYS A 3 -20.50 11.36 -9.78
C CYS A 3 -19.71 12.59 -10.21
N VAL A 4 -19.93 13.04 -11.44
CA VAL A 4 -19.39 14.31 -11.94
C VAL A 4 -20.47 15.36 -11.78
N HIS A 5 -20.18 16.39 -10.99
CA HIS A 5 -21.07 17.52 -10.76
C HIS A 5 -20.61 18.70 -11.63
N ASP A 6 -21.53 19.25 -12.43
CA ASP A 6 -21.29 20.51 -13.13
C ASP A 6 -21.50 21.68 -12.16
N SER A 7 -20.42 22.40 -11.82
CA SER A 7 -20.49 23.54 -10.91
C SER A 7 -21.38 24.68 -11.42
N GLU A 8 -21.69 24.72 -12.72
CA GLU A 8 -22.57 25.73 -13.32
C GLU A 8 -24.04 25.30 -13.33
N GLU A 9 -24.36 24.08 -12.86
CA GLU A 9 -25.70 23.47 -12.85
C GLU A 9 -26.41 23.46 -14.23
N LEU A 10 -25.63 23.53 -15.32
CA LEU A 10 -26.16 23.52 -16.68
C LEU A 10 -26.51 22.10 -17.13
N GLU A 11 -25.71 21.12 -16.70
CA GLU A 11 -25.93 19.70 -16.98
C GLU A 11 -26.29 18.90 -15.72
N PRO A 12 -27.16 17.86 -15.83
CA PRO A 12 -27.51 17.02 -14.70
C PRO A 12 -26.29 16.21 -14.22
N THR A 13 -26.20 15.99 -12.91
CA THR A 13 -25.16 15.15 -12.30
C THR A 13 -25.15 13.75 -12.90
N GLU A 14 -24.04 13.38 -13.54
CA GLU A 14 -23.86 12.05 -14.10
C GLU A 14 -23.11 11.15 -13.11
N CYS A 15 -23.78 10.10 -12.64
CA CYS A 15 -23.20 9.11 -11.74
C CYS A 15 -22.97 7.79 -12.46
N THR A 16 -21.71 7.35 -12.52
CA THR A 16 -21.33 6.04 -13.10
C THR A 16 -21.04 5.03 -11.99
N LYS A 17 -21.60 3.82 -12.12
CA LYS A 17 -21.23 2.70 -11.24
C LYS A 17 -19.82 2.25 -11.59
N GLN A 18 -18.88 2.49 -10.68
CA GLN A 18 -17.53 1.96 -10.79
C GLN A 18 -17.53 0.47 -10.40
N ALA A 19 -16.78 -0.33 -11.16
CA ALA A 19 -16.56 -1.74 -10.98
C ALA A 19 -15.35 -1.99 -10.07
N CYS A 20 -15.42 -3.07 -9.32
CA CYS A 20 -14.33 -3.58 -8.51
C CYS A 20 -13.84 -4.93 -9.07
N VAL A 21 -12.64 -5.35 -8.68
CA VAL A 21 -12.03 -6.61 -9.14
C VAL A 21 -12.48 -7.75 -8.22
N SER A 22 -13.24 -8.68 -8.76
CA SER A 22 -13.77 -9.84 -8.02
C SER A 22 -12.65 -10.57 -7.26
N GLY A 23 -12.89 -10.84 -5.97
CA GLY A 23 -11.96 -11.51 -5.07
C GLY A 23 -10.93 -10.60 -4.39
N GLN A 24 -10.73 -9.38 -4.90
CA GLN A 24 -9.84 -8.40 -4.26
C GLN A 24 -10.57 -7.57 -3.20
N TYR A 25 -9.78 -6.89 -2.38
CA TYR A 25 -10.25 -6.12 -1.24
C TYR A 25 -10.11 -4.62 -1.53
N TYR A 26 -10.88 -3.81 -0.81
CA TYR A 26 -10.93 -2.36 -0.94
C TYR A 26 -11.00 -1.75 0.45
N TYR A 27 -10.18 -0.73 0.69
CA TYR A 27 -10.22 0.08 1.91
C TYR A 27 -11.00 1.37 1.64
N ILE A 28 -12.10 1.56 2.38
CA ILE A 28 -13.05 2.66 2.21
C ILE A 28 -13.58 3.02 3.60
N ASP A 29 -13.59 4.31 3.98
CA ASP A 29 -14.15 4.79 5.24
C ASP A 29 -13.65 3.99 6.47
N GLU A 30 -12.34 3.80 6.57
CA GLU A 30 -11.67 3.03 7.65
C GLU A 30 -12.07 1.55 7.77
N ALA A 31 -12.75 0.99 6.77
CA ALA A 31 -13.20 -0.40 6.75
C ALA A 31 -12.73 -1.14 5.49
N TYR A 32 -12.68 -2.47 5.59
CA TYR A 32 -12.32 -3.33 4.47
C TYR A 32 -13.54 -4.00 3.87
N TYR A 33 -13.60 -4.00 2.54
CA TYR A 33 -14.64 -4.63 1.75
C TYR A 33 -14.03 -5.61 0.76
N ARG A 34 -14.68 -6.74 0.52
CA ARG A 34 -14.33 -7.68 -0.54
C ARG A 34 -15.24 -7.46 -1.74
N CYS A 35 -14.67 -7.44 -2.93
CA CYS A 35 -15.43 -7.37 -4.16
C CYS A 35 -15.95 -8.76 -4.55
N GLU A 36 -17.25 -8.90 -4.69
CA GLU A 36 -17.91 -10.10 -5.21
C GLU A 36 -18.11 -10.01 -6.74
N SER A 37 -18.49 -11.13 -7.36
CA SER A 37 -18.59 -11.32 -8.82
C SER A 37 -19.49 -10.32 -9.57
N SER A 38 -20.42 -9.66 -8.88
CA SER A 38 -21.32 -8.64 -9.43
C SER A 38 -20.79 -7.20 -9.32
N ALA A 39 -19.47 -7.04 -9.10
CA ALA A 39 -18.84 -5.78 -8.75
C ALA A 39 -19.53 -5.11 -7.55
N THR A 40 -19.84 -5.92 -6.55
CA THR A 40 -20.49 -5.50 -5.31
C THR A 40 -19.49 -5.62 -4.18
N LEU A 41 -19.29 -4.53 -3.44
CA LEU A 41 -18.45 -4.50 -2.25
C LEU A 41 -19.28 -4.98 -1.06
N VAL A 42 -18.79 -6.02 -0.39
CA VAL A 42 -19.38 -6.54 0.85
C VAL A 42 -18.38 -6.39 1.99
N PRO A 43 -18.81 -6.06 3.22
CA PRO A 43 -17.91 -5.98 4.36
C PRO A 43 -17.11 -7.28 4.54
N VAL A 44 -15.83 -7.17 4.87
CA VAL A 44 -15.01 -8.34 5.19
C VAL A 44 -15.52 -8.96 6.50
N MET A 45 -15.77 -10.27 6.44
CA MET A 45 -16.23 -11.08 7.57
C MET A 45 -15.21 -12.19 7.84
N SER A 46 -15.32 -12.87 8.97
CA SER A 46 -14.44 -14.00 9.33
C SER A 46 -14.24 -15.03 8.19
N ARG A 47 -15.29 -15.35 7.42
CA ARG A 47 -15.18 -16.30 6.28
C ARG A 47 -14.30 -15.83 5.12
N TYR A 48 -14.01 -14.53 5.05
CA TYR A 48 -13.17 -13.90 4.02
C TYR A 48 -11.78 -13.55 4.57
N CYS A 49 -11.44 -14.02 5.77
CA CYS A 49 -10.26 -13.63 6.51
C CYS A 49 -9.43 -14.89 6.80
N SER A 50 -8.47 -15.17 5.92
CA SER A 50 -7.46 -16.21 6.12
C SER A 50 -6.18 -15.56 6.62
N TYR A 51 -5.60 -16.12 7.69
CA TYR A 51 -4.41 -15.56 8.31
C TYR A 51 -3.18 -15.65 7.40
N ASN A 52 -3.00 -16.77 6.68
CA ASN A 52 -1.78 -17.01 5.90
C ASN A 52 -1.86 -16.56 4.43
N ASP A 53 -2.98 -15.99 4.00
CA ASP A 53 -3.20 -15.65 2.60
C ASP A 53 -2.67 -14.25 2.31
N ASN A 54 -1.88 -14.13 1.25
CA ASN A 54 -1.58 -12.84 0.66
C ASN A 54 -2.75 -12.39 -0.22
N VAL A 55 -3.27 -11.20 0.04
CA VAL A 55 -4.40 -10.62 -0.67
C VAL A 55 -4.04 -9.24 -1.23
N ILE A 56 -4.73 -8.85 -2.31
CA ILE A 56 -4.62 -7.50 -2.86
C ILE A 56 -5.67 -6.62 -2.20
N ILE A 57 -5.23 -5.55 -1.55
CA ILE A 57 -6.09 -4.48 -1.04
C ILE A 57 -5.87 -3.23 -1.90
N ASN A 58 -6.97 -2.67 -2.38
CA ASN A 58 -7.00 -1.49 -3.22
C ASN A 58 -7.48 -0.27 -2.42
N PHE A 59 -6.80 0.85 -2.61
CA PHE A 59 -7.10 2.15 -2.03
C PHE A 59 -7.59 3.07 -3.15
N PRO A 60 -8.90 3.33 -3.27
CA PRO A 60 -9.45 4.12 -4.37
C PRO A 60 -8.86 5.53 -4.40
N MET A 61 -8.39 5.98 -5.56
CA MET A 61 -7.75 7.31 -5.70
C MET A 61 -8.66 8.47 -5.29
N ALA A 62 -9.98 8.29 -5.42
CA ALA A 62 -10.98 9.28 -4.97
C ALA A 62 -10.95 9.55 -3.45
N LEU A 63 -10.31 8.69 -2.65
CA LEU A 63 -10.23 8.76 -1.20
C LEU A 63 -8.79 8.94 -0.69
N THR A 64 -7.93 9.58 -1.49
CA THR A 64 -6.49 9.73 -1.18
C THR A 64 -6.24 10.36 0.20
N GLU A 65 -7.09 11.31 0.63
CA GLU A 65 -6.97 11.96 1.95
C GLU A 65 -7.13 10.98 3.12
N GLU A 66 -7.89 9.91 2.93
CA GLU A 66 -8.18 8.88 3.94
C GLU A 66 -7.13 7.75 3.96
N PHE A 67 -6.16 7.78 3.05
CA PHE A 67 -5.17 6.71 2.99
C PHE A 67 -4.36 6.64 4.28
N PRO A 68 -4.08 5.42 4.81
CA PRO A 68 -3.16 5.25 5.92
C PRO A 68 -1.78 5.84 5.58
N ASP A 69 -1.10 6.43 6.57
CA ASP A 69 0.19 7.11 6.38
C ASP A 69 1.24 6.23 5.69
N LYS A 70 1.26 4.92 6.00
CA LYS A 70 2.18 3.96 5.35
C LYS A 70 1.96 3.87 3.84
N ILE A 71 0.72 4.00 3.38
CA ILE A 71 0.38 3.98 1.95
C ILE A 71 0.82 5.29 1.29
N LYS A 72 0.55 6.44 1.92
CA LYS A 72 1.00 7.75 1.43
C LYS A 72 2.52 7.82 1.32
N GLN A 73 3.23 7.39 2.36
CA GLN A 73 4.70 7.33 2.38
C GLN A 73 5.26 6.42 1.29
N ALA A 74 4.63 5.26 1.06
CA ALA A 74 5.04 4.36 0.00
C ALA A 74 4.86 4.98 -1.40
N MET A 75 3.73 5.67 -1.63
CA MET A 75 3.47 6.38 -2.89
C MET A 75 4.53 7.46 -3.16
N GLU A 76 4.81 8.31 -2.18
CA GLU A 76 5.84 9.36 -2.27
C GLU A 76 7.23 8.76 -2.55
N GLY A 77 7.55 7.65 -1.88
CA GLY A 77 8.82 6.96 -2.03
C GLY A 77 9.01 6.35 -3.42
N ILE A 78 7.94 5.81 -4.01
CA ILE A 78 7.92 5.30 -5.38
C ILE A 78 8.14 6.48 -6.34
N GLU A 79 7.25 7.47 -6.33
CA GLU A 79 7.30 8.61 -7.25
C GLU A 79 8.66 9.30 -7.25
N LYS A 80 9.23 9.52 -6.05
CA LYS A 80 10.48 10.26 -5.90
C LYS A 80 11.72 9.48 -6.32
N ASN A 81 11.77 8.18 -6.04
CA ASN A 81 13.04 7.43 -6.15
C ASN A 81 13.11 6.59 -7.40
N ASN A 82 12.00 5.98 -7.84
CA ASN A 82 12.00 5.03 -8.94
C ASN A 82 11.25 5.46 -10.20
N ASN A 83 10.83 6.73 -10.25
CA ASN A 83 10.14 7.36 -11.38
C ASN A 83 8.96 6.49 -11.87
N SER A 84 8.21 5.93 -10.92
CA SER A 84 7.09 5.03 -11.17
C SER A 84 5.85 5.49 -10.40
N THR A 85 4.77 4.72 -10.49
CA THR A 85 3.54 4.95 -9.74
C THR A 85 3.01 3.67 -9.12
N ALA A 86 2.45 3.79 -7.91
CA ALA A 86 1.74 2.70 -7.25
C ALA A 86 0.31 2.51 -7.79
N VAL A 87 -0.17 3.47 -8.59
CA VAL A 87 -1.54 3.49 -9.13
C VAL A 87 -1.71 2.42 -10.20
N VAL A 88 -2.73 1.59 -10.01
CA VAL A 88 -3.14 0.57 -10.96
C VAL A 88 -4.41 1.06 -11.65
N SER A 89 -4.30 1.38 -12.94
CA SER A 89 -5.45 1.61 -13.81
C SER A 89 -5.67 0.38 -14.70
N ARG A 90 -6.89 -0.17 -14.68
CA ARG A 90 -7.24 -1.31 -15.54
C ARG A 90 -7.78 -0.82 -16.89
N ARG A 91 -7.46 -1.56 -17.96
CA ARG A 91 -8.03 -1.31 -19.29
C ARG A 91 -9.54 -1.55 -19.26
N GLY A 92 -10.31 -0.46 -19.26
CA GLY A 92 -11.77 -0.46 -19.25
C GLY A 92 -12.28 0.72 -18.43
N LYS A 93 -13.14 1.57 -19.03
CA LYS A 93 -13.50 2.92 -18.50
C LYS A 93 -14.19 2.95 -17.14
N ASN A 94 -14.44 1.81 -16.50
CA ASN A 94 -15.35 1.72 -15.36
C ASN A 94 -14.72 1.05 -14.12
N TYR A 95 -13.43 0.71 -14.09
CA TYR A 95 -12.84 0.17 -12.86
C TYR A 95 -12.36 1.29 -11.95
N LEU A 96 -12.49 1.10 -10.64
CA LEU A 96 -11.90 2.01 -9.66
C LEU A 96 -10.38 2.08 -9.88
N GLU A 97 -9.90 3.26 -10.24
CA GLU A 97 -8.48 3.57 -10.17
C GLU A 97 -8.05 3.57 -8.70
N SER A 98 -6.96 2.88 -8.40
CA SER A 98 -6.56 2.63 -7.01
C SER A 98 -5.06 2.46 -6.89
N VAL A 99 -4.53 2.80 -5.72
CA VAL A 99 -3.24 2.27 -5.27
C VAL A 99 -3.47 0.86 -4.74
N SER A 100 -2.68 -0.11 -5.18
CA SER A 100 -2.80 -1.50 -4.75
C SER A 100 -1.62 -1.91 -3.89
N GLY A 101 -1.87 -2.70 -2.85
CA GLY A 101 -0.84 -3.33 -2.05
C GLY A 101 -1.16 -4.79 -1.73
N ILE A 102 -0.13 -5.55 -1.39
CA ILE A 102 -0.22 -6.89 -0.84
C ILE A 102 -0.27 -6.82 0.66
N PHE A 103 -1.22 -7.56 1.22
CA PHE A 103 -1.45 -7.67 2.64
C PHE A 103 -1.60 -9.12 3.06
N THR A 104 -1.29 -9.42 4.31
CA THR A 104 -1.34 -10.76 4.89
C THR A 104 -1.87 -10.69 6.33
N ASN A 105 -1.84 -11.80 7.07
CA ASN A 105 -2.21 -11.87 8.49
C ASN A 105 -3.58 -11.27 8.77
N CYS A 106 -4.59 -11.62 7.95
CA CYS A 106 -5.94 -11.16 8.22
C CYS A 106 -6.41 -11.68 9.58
N THR A 107 -6.81 -10.77 10.45
CA THR A 107 -7.49 -11.09 11.72
C THR A 107 -8.85 -10.40 11.77
N TYR A 108 -9.85 -11.05 12.36
CA TYR A 108 -11.20 -10.53 12.46
C TYR A 108 -11.64 -10.49 13.93
N ASN A 109 -11.92 -9.30 14.43
CA ASN A 109 -12.52 -9.10 15.74
C ASN A 109 -14.05 -9.24 15.63
N VAL A 110 -14.60 -10.28 16.26
CA VAL A 110 -16.04 -10.58 16.22
C VAL A 110 -16.86 -9.55 16.99
N GLU A 111 -16.33 -9.00 18.09
CA GLU A 111 -17.02 -8.04 18.94
C GLU A 111 -17.13 -6.67 18.26
N GLU A 112 -16.06 -6.24 17.61
CA GLU A 112 -16.00 -4.96 16.89
C GLU A 112 -16.46 -5.07 15.43
N THR A 113 -16.66 -6.29 14.92
CA THR A 113 -16.94 -6.57 13.50
C THR A 113 -15.92 -5.96 12.54
N LYS A 114 -14.65 -5.90 12.96
CA LYS A 114 -13.55 -5.28 12.22
C LYS A 114 -12.50 -6.30 11.81
N SER A 115 -12.02 -6.19 10.58
CA SER A 115 -10.85 -6.92 10.10
C SER A 115 -9.61 -6.04 10.11
N THR A 116 -8.45 -6.61 10.43
CA THR A 116 -7.14 -5.97 10.28
C THR A 116 -6.21 -6.83 9.46
N PHE A 117 -5.26 -6.18 8.79
CA PHE A 117 -4.31 -6.81 7.88
C PHE A 117 -2.92 -6.20 8.08
N ASP A 118 -1.89 -6.99 7.85
CA ASP A 118 -0.51 -6.53 7.85
C ASP A 118 -0.08 -6.21 6.42
N LEU A 119 0.49 -5.02 6.22
CA LEU A 119 1.06 -4.61 4.94
C LEU A 119 2.33 -5.42 4.65
N VAL A 120 2.36 -6.11 3.51
CA VAL A 120 3.56 -6.76 2.98
C VAL A 120 4.32 -5.76 2.11
N CYS A 121 3.66 -5.23 1.07
CA CYS A 121 4.26 -4.26 0.16
C CYS A 121 3.22 -3.51 -0.67
N VAL A 122 3.57 -2.33 -1.19
CA VAL A 122 2.73 -1.54 -2.12
C VAL A 122 3.24 -1.75 -3.54
N ASN A 123 2.35 -1.83 -4.53
CA ASN A 123 2.72 -2.05 -5.93
C ASN A 123 3.85 -1.11 -6.39
N ASN A 124 4.85 -1.64 -7.09
CA ASN A 124 6.05 -0.93 -7.55
C ASN A 124 6.95 -0.37 -6.43
N TYR A 125 6.68 -0.67 -5.15
CA TYR A 125 7.60 -0.34 -4.07
C TYR A 125 8.85 -1.21 -4.16
N VAL A 126 10.01 -0.57 -4.13
CA VAL A 126 11.33 -1.21 -4.21
C VAL A 126 11.98 -1.18 -2.83
N ALA A 127 12.45 -2.34 -2.37
CA ALA A 127 13.09 -2.53 -1.08
C ALA A 127 14.34 -3.41 -1.24
N VAL A 128 15.26 -3.31 -0.28
CA VAL A 128 16.38 -4.26 -0.16
C VAL A 128 15.93 -5.40 0.75
N ASP A 129 16.12 -6.63 0.30
CA ASP A 129 15.90 -7.82 1.11
C ASP A 129 16.97 -7.91 2.20
N GLU A 130 16.54 -8.01 3.48
CA GLU A 130 17.46 -7.95 4.62
C GLU A 130 18.36 -9.19 4.77
N GLU A 131 18.00 -10.31 4.16
CA GLU A 131 18.75 -11.57 4.27
C GLU A 131 19.77 -11.73 3.14
N THR A 132 19.41 -11.29 1.94
CA THR A 132 20.18 -11.51 0.71
C THR A 132 20.89 -10.25 0.19
N ASP A 133 20.57 -9.07 0.74
CA ASP A 133 20.98 -7.76 0.23
C ASP A 133 20.52 -7.46 -1.23
N ASP A 134 19.61 -8.27 -1.77
CA ASP A 134 19.07 -8.12 -3.12
C ASP A 134 18.03 -6.99 -3.19
N VAL A 135 18.02 -6.25 -4.31
CA VAL A 135 16.94 -5.30 -4.60
C VAL A 135 15.71 -6.04 -5.12
N LYS A 136 14.58 -5.85 -4.45
CA LYS A 136 13.29 -6.45 -4.80
C LYS A 136 12.23 -5.39 -5.09
N ILE A 137 11.28 -5.70 -5.95
CA ILE A 137 10.12 -4.86 -6.27
C ILE A 137 8.82 -5.60 -5.96
N CYS A 138 7.84 -4.90 -5.41
CA CYS A 138 6.53 -5.46 -5.10
C CYS A 138 5.69 -5.68 -6.37
N SER A 139 5.24 -6.92 -6.58
CA SER A 139 4.42 -7.32 -7.72
C SER A 139 3.04 -7.78 -7.27
N MET A 140 2.00 -7.17 -7.84
CA MET A 140 0.61 -7.63 -7.63
C MET A 140 0.33 -8.99 -8.26
N GLU A 141 1.05 -9.35 -9.32
CA GLU A 141 0.85 -10.63 -10.02
C GLU A 141 1.43 -11.80 -9.23
N GLN A 142 2.52 -11.55 -8.49
CA GLN A 142 3.23 -12.56 -7.69
C GLN A 142 2.86 -12.51 -6.20
N PHE A 143 1.93 -11.63 -5.82
CA PHE A 143 1.47 -11.46 -4.43
C PHE A 143 2.61 -11.24 -3.43
N GLY A 144 3.63 -10.45 -3.81
CA GLY A 144 4.76 -10.15 -2.94
C GLY A 144 5.95 -9.52 -3.66
N TYR A 145 7.10 -9.52 -3.00
CA TYR A 145 8.37 -9.05 -3.55
C TYR A 145 8.98 -10.07 -4.53
N VAL A 146 9.51 -9.56 -5.64
CA VAL A 146 10.30 -10.31 -6.62
C VAL A 146 11.57 -9.56 -6.96
N GLU A 147 12.53 -10.21 -7.63
CA GLU A 147 13.75 -9.53 -8.11
C GLU A 147 13.41 -8.31 -8.96
N CYS A 148 14.06 -7.17 -8.67
CA CYS A 148 13.91 -5.97 -9.49
C CYS A 148 14.82 -6.06 -10.71
N ILE A 149 14.23 -5.96 -11.90
CA ILE A 149 14.95 -6.04 -13.18
C ILE A 149 15.10 -4.62 -13.73
N GLU A 150 16.35 -4.23 -13.97
CA GLU A 150 16.73 -2.96 -14.58
C GLU A 150 16.04 -2.75 -15.94
N ASP A 151 15.76 -1.49 -16.25
CA ASP A 151 14.96 -1.10 -17.40
C ASP A 151 15.64 0.06 -18.13
N GLU A 152 16.05 -0.16 -19.38
CA GLU A 152 16.73 0.88 -20.16
C GLU A 152 15.83 2.10 -20.42
N GLU A 153 14.51 1.90 -20.45
CA GLU A 153 13.54 3.00 -20.63
C GLU A 153 13.23 3.74 -19.32
N ASN A 154 13.47 3.09 -18.17
CA ASN A 154 13.40 3.70 -16.84
C ASN A 154 14.61 3.29 -15.97
N PRO A 155 15.76 3.97 -16.12
CA PRO A 155 16.98 3.66 -15.37
C PRO A 155 16.86 3.81 -13.85
N GLU A 156 15.78 4.46 -13.36
CA GLU A 156 15.52 4.64 -11.94
C GLU A 156 14.62 3.56 -11.35
N LYS A 157 14.03 2.68 -12.18
CA LYS A 157 13.00 1.70 -11.75
C LYS A 157 13.37 0.87 -10.52
N CYS A 158 14.64 0.50 -10.39
CA CYS A 158 15.14 -0.32 -9.28
C CYS A 158 15.81 0.49 -8.17
N ASN A 159 15.67 1.81 -8.16
CA ASN A 159 16.03 2.63 -7.02
C ASN A 159 15.09 2.35 -5.85
N VAL A 160 15.68 2.15 -4.68
CA VAL A 160 14.93 1.83 -3.44
C VAL A 160 13.95 2.94 -3.11
N SER A 161 12.66 2.59 -2.96
CA SER A 161 11.56 3.54 -2.74
C SER A 161 11.59 4.17 -1.35
N GLY A 162 12.20 3.51 -0.38
CA GLY A 162 12.36 4.05 0.97
C GLY A 162 13.77 3.84 1.50
N SER A 163 14.46 4.93 1.83
CA SER A 163 15.54 4.84 2.80
C SER A 163 14.92 5.02 4.18
N TRP A 164 14.66 3.93 4.91
CA TRP A 164 14.90 4.07 6.34
C TRP A 164 16.40 4.24 6.46
N PRO A 165 16.93 5.35 7.02
CA PRO A 165 18.32 5.37 7.39
C PRO A 165 18.45 4.26 8.43
N MET A 166 18.89 3.08 8.00
CA MET A 166 19.37 2.07 8.91
C MET A 166 20.65 2.66 9.48
N VAL A 167 20.50 3.50 10.50
CA VAL A 167 21.61 3.95 11.31
C VAL A 167 22.11 2.68 11.97
N ARG A 168 23.05 1.98 11.33
CA ARG A 168 23.84 0.95 12.00
C ARG A 168 24.72 1.71 12.98
N PRO A 169 24.40 1.72 14.29
CA PRO A 169 25.25 2.42 15.22
C PRO A 169 26.61 1.74 15.19
N THR A 170 27.63 2.48 14.78
CA THR A 170 29.00 2.02 14.92
C THR A 170 29.32 1.87 16.42
N LEU A 171 30.25 0.99 16.78
CA LEU A 171 30.71 0.83 18.18
C LEU A 171 31.07 2.18 18.83
N LEU A 172 31.57 3.13 18.05
CA LEU A 172 31.88 4.49 18.50
C LEU A 172 30.63 5.27 18.92
N THR A 173 29.54 5.19 18.15
CA THR A 173 28.27 5.86 18.49
C THR A 173 27.61 5.27 19.74
N ILE A 174 27.75 3.97 19.99
CA ILE A 174 27.25 3.31 21.21
C ILE A 174 28.06 3.75 22.44
N LEU A 175 29.39 3.85 22.30
CA LEU A 175 30.27 4.30 23.39
C LEU A 175 30.02 5.76 23.77
N MET A 176 29.81 6.63 22.78
CA MET A 176 29.55 8.05 23.02
C MET A 176 28.19 8.29 23.67
N THR A 177 27.13 7.59 23.26
CA THR A 177 25.81 7.71 23.90
C THR A 177 25.80 7.14 25.32
N GLY A 178 26.52 6.03 25.56
CA GLY A 178 26.71 5.47 26.90
C GLY A 178 27.47 6.40 27.86
N LEU A 179 28.51 7.08 27.38
CA LEU A 179 29.27 8.05 28.17
C LEU A 179 28.44 9.28 28.54
N ILE A 180 27.62 9.78 27.62
CA ILE A 180 26.74 10.93 27.86
C ILE A 180 25.69 10.57 28.93
N LEU A 181 25.03 9.41 28.81
CA LEU A 181 24.07 8.93 29.81
C LEU A 181 24.71 8.75 31.19
N ALA A 182 25.92 8.18 31.25
CA ALA A 182 26.65 8.02 32.50
C ALA A 182 27.02 9.37 33.15
N PHE A 183 27.34 10.39 32.34
CA PHE A 183 27.61 11.74 32.83
C PHE A 183 26.37 12.40 33.44
N PHE A 184 25.20 12.30 32.79
CA PHE A 184 23.95 12.87 33.30
C PHE A 184 23.41 12.15 34.54
N THR A 185 23.69 10.85 34.71
CA THR A 185 23.34 10.12 35.95
C THR A 185 24.21 10.45 37.16
N ARG A 186 25.32 11.18 36.97
CA ARG A 186 26.27 11.55 38.04
C ARG A 186 26.21 13.02 38.47
N MET A 187 25.38 13.84 37.84
CA MET A 187 25.01 15.19 38.29
C MET A 187 23.69 15.14 39.07
#